data_AF-A0A1I1C4W1-F1
#
_entry.id   AF-A0A1I1C4W1-F1
#
_cell.length_a   1.000
_cell.length_b   1.000
_cell.length_c   1.000
_cell.angle_alpha   90.00
_cell.angle_beta   90.00
_cell.angle_gamma   90.00
#
_symmetry.space_group_name_H-M   'P 1'
#
loop_
_entity.id
_entity.type
_entity.pdbx_description
1 polymer ?
#
loop_
_entity_poly.entity_id
_entity_poly.type
_entity_poly.pdbx_seq_one_letter_code
_entity_poly.pdbx_strand_id
1 'polypeptide(L)'
;MKNSKNFLFSSLMKDARVKTLIYLFALFLIIIATSTILYEKLPLLFEFSLWGQDSFYAGIVTNMHSSAIDFLFFSIGLYVVMIKHEKQEKIKKYKENIDDTRFLFSEEAAFKNYANIRRLQELGIKSIDLSKCTLAKTKPKNLDLSKSMAMGALLDLTNFSASKFIETNFRGASANSATFNKVHIHNCCMRYLKFKNGRMMASALEDVDFFKAELEDANFHATRFKNCSFKNASLNGCNMERADLRQCFDLTVEQLVTCKSLKYAKLDANLESAVRAIRPDLLGPKSTTKPTKP
;
A
#
# COMPACT_ATOMS: atom_id res chain seq x y z
N MET A 1 13.30 22.66 21.84
CA MET A 1 12.37 21.73 22.54
C MET A 1 11.14 22.37 23.20
N LYS A 2 11.11 23.67 23.57
CA LYS A 2 9.93 24.32 24.17
C LYS A 2 8.74 24.54 23.21
N ASN A 3 8.99 24.69 21.90
CA ASN A 3 7.92 25.00 20.93
C ASN A 3 7.05 23.81 20.49
N SER A 4 7.50 22.55 20.62
CA SER A 4 6.66 21.41 20.17
C SER A 4 5.58 21.02 21.19
N LYS A 5 5.84 21.18 22.50
CA LYS A 5 4.86 20.85 23.55
C LYS A 5 3.67 21.80 23.54
N ASN A 6 3.90 23.11 23.36
CA ASN A 6 2.81 24.11 23.26
C ASN A 6 1.98 23.93 21.99
N PHE A 7 2.60 23.51 20.89
CA PHE A 7 1.89 23.22 19.64
C PHE A 7 1.01 21.97 19.75
N LEU A 8 1.53 20.89 20.34
CA LEU A 8 0.77 19.67 20.60
C LEU A 8 -0.41 19.93 21.54
N PHE A 9 -0.18 20.65 22.64
CA PHE A 9 -1.23 20.94 23.62
C PHE A 9 -2.34 21.85 23.04
N SER A 10 -1.96 22.90 22.31
CA SER A 10 -2.94 23.78 21.65
C SER A 10 -3.68 23.08 20.51
N SER A 11 -3.05 22.15 19.80
CA SER A 11 -3.70 21.29 18.80
C SER A 11 -4.70 20.32 19.44
N LEU A 12 -4.34 19.73 20.58
CA LEU A 12 -5.18 18.80 21.34
C LEU A 12 -6.46 19.50 21.83
N MET A 13 -6.30 20.71 22.39
CA MET A 13 -7.40 21.52 22.95
C MET A 13 -8.36 22.07 21.88
N LYS A 14 -7.98 22.04 20.60
CA LYS A 14 -8.87 22.41 19.49
C LYS A 14 -9.82 21.29 19.09
N ASP A 15 -9.52 20.04 19.43
CA ASP A 15 -10.40 18.91 19.16
C ASP A 15 -11.66 19.01 20.03
N ALA A 16 -12.83 19.11 19.40
CA ALA A 16 -14.11 19.22 20.10
C ALA A 16 -14.34 18.06 21.09
N ARG A 17 -13.79 16.88 20.79
CA ARG A 17 -13.94 15.67 21.63
C ARG A 17 -13.09 15.76 22.90
N VAL A 18 -11.89 16.33 22.81
CA VAL A 18 -11.04 16.60 23.97
C VAL A 18 -11.73 17.60 24.88
N LYS A 19 -12.40 18.61 24.32
CA LYS A 19 -13.23 19.53 25.10
C LYS A 19 -14.38 18.80 25.80
N THR A 20 -15.07 17.88 25.11
CA THR A 20 -16.13 17.05 25.73
C THR A 20 -15.61 16.21 26.89
N LEU A 21 -14.45 15.57 26.74
CA LEU A 21 -13.79 14.81 27.82
C LEU A 21 -13.44 15.72 29.02
N ILE A 22 -12.94 16.93 28.76
CA ILE A 22 -12.64 17.93 29.81
C ILE A 22 -13.93 18.38 30.52
N TYR A 23 -15.02 18.61 29.79
CA TYR A 23 -16.31 18.99 30.40
C TYR A 23 -16.89 17.86 31.24
N LEU A 24 -16.79 16.60 30.80
CA LEU A 24 -17.19 15.45 31.60
C LEU A 24 -16.36 15.35 32.89
N PHE A 25 -15.05 15.63 32.83
CA PHE A 25 -14.20 15.65 34.02
C PHE A 25 -14.57 16.78 34.99
N ALA A 26 -14.79 17.99 34.46
CA ALA A 26 -15.19 19.12 35.27
C ALA A 26 -16.55 18.87 35.96
N LEU A 27 -17.51 18.29 35.24
CA LEU A 27 -18.80 17.89 35.80
C LEU A 27 -18.64 16.85 36.90
N PHE A 28 -17.77 15.85 36.71
CA PHE A 28 -17.45 14.86 37.73
C PHE A 28 -16.88 15.49 39.01
N LEU A 29 -15.94 16.43 38.89
CA LEU A 29 -15.39 17.17 40.03
C LEU A 29 -16.46 18.01 40.73
N ILE A 30 -17.35 18.66 39.98
CA ILE A 30 -18.47 19.43 40.56
C ILE A 30 -19.38 18.49 41.35
N ILE A 31 -19.77 17.34 40.81
CA ILE A 31 -20.62 16.37 41.53
C ILE A 31 -19.98 15.95 42.86
N ILE A 32 -18.68 15.64 42.86
CA ILE A 32 -17.94 15.30 44.09
C ILE A 32 -17.91 16.47 45.07
N ALA A 33 -17.58 17.68 44.61
CA ALA A 33 -17.54 18.86 45.47
C ALA A 33 -18.92 19.15 46.10
N THR A 34 -19.98 19.01 45.30
CA THR A 34 -21.36 19.29 45.74
C THR A 34 -21.84 18.24 46.72
N SER A 35 -21.56 16.95 46.48
CA SER A 35 -21.88 15.87 47.42
C SER A 35 -21.10 16.00 48.74
N THR A 36 -19.86 16.49 48.68
CA THR A 36 -19.04 16.77 49.87
C THR A 36 -19.64 17.90 50.71
N ILE A 37 -20.06 19.01 50.09
CA ILE A 37 -20.67 20.15 50.79
C ILE A 37 -22.02 19.79 51.40
N LEU A 38 -22.82 18.98 50.70
CA LEU A 38 -24.18 18.61 51.14
C LEU A 38 -24.20 17.44 52.13
N TYR A 39 -23.05 16.86 52.49
CA TYR A 39 -22.97 15.66 53.33
C TYR A 39 -23.70 15.79 54.68
N GLU A 40 -23.58 16.93 55.37
CA GLU A 40 -24.26 17.13 56.65
C GLU A 40 -25.79 17.20 56.53
N LYS A 41 -26.31 17.49 55.33
CA LYS A 41 -27.75 17.66 55.05
C LYS A 41 -28.37 16.49 54.30
N LEU A 42 -27.56 15.62 53.70
CA LEU A 42 -27.99 14.40 53.03
C LEU A 42 -27.36 13.19 53.74
N PRO A 43 -28.15 12.36 54.45
CA PRO A 43 -27.64 11.11 55.00
C PRO A 43 -27.40 10.15 53.83
N LEU A 44 -26.19 10.18 53.27
CA LEU A 44 -25.77 9.21 52.27
C LEU A 44 -25.63 7.87 53.00
N LEU A 45 -26.34 6.83 52.52
CA LEU A 45 -26.47 5.48 53.09
C LEU A 45 -25.15 4.67 53.20
N PHE A 46 -23.98 5.28 52.98
CA PHE A 46 -22.70 4.58 52.87
C PHE A 46 -21.66 5.13 53.85
N GLU A 47 -21.59 4.56 55.06
CA GLU A 47 -20.42 4.64 55.93
C GLU A 47 -19.38 3.60 55.48
N PHE A 48 -18.67 3.85 54.38
CA PHE A 48 -17.52 3.01 54.01
C PHE A 48 -16.34 3.87 53.61
N SER A 49 -15.46 4.13 54.58
CA SER A 49 -14.05 4.36 54.26
C SER A 49 -13.45 2.98 53.98
N LEU A 50 -13.02 2.74 52.74
CA LEU A 50 -12.41 1.46 52.32
C LEU A 50 -11.06 1.18 53.03
N TRP A 51 -10.51 2.16 53.75
CA TRP A 51 -9.15 2.14 54.30
C TRP A 51 -9.07 2.48 55.79
N GLY A 52 -10.18 2.41 56.53
CA GLY A 52 -10.19 2.59 57.99
C GLY A 52 -9.73 3.99 58.45
N GLN A 53 -10.08 5.05 57.72
CA GLN A 53 -9.75 6.41 58.14
C GLN A 53 -10.81 6.99 59.09
N ASP A 54 -10.34 7.47 60.25
CA ASP A 54 -11.18 8.01 61.33
C ASP A 54 -11.90 9.32 60.98
N SER A 55 -11.48 9.99 59.90
CA SER A 55 -12.09 11.25 59.45
C SER A 55 -12.71 11.12 58.06
N PHE A 56 -13.98 11.52 57.97
CA PHE A 56 -14.75 11.56 56.74
C PHE A 56 -14.03 12.30 55.59
N TYR A 57 -13.44 13.46 55.90
CA TYR A 57 -12.70 14.28 54.92
C TYR A 57 -11.49 13.55 54.34
N ALA A 58 -10.73 12.82 55.15
CA ALA A 58 -9.56 12.10 54.67
C ALA A 58 -9.97 10.89 53.79
N GLY A 59 -11.09 10.23 54.14
CA GLY A 59 -11.72 9.20 53.31
C GLY A 59 -12.18 9.74 51.94
N ILE A 60 -12.81 10.92 51.90
CA ILE A 60 -13.19 11.60 50.66
C ILE A 60 -11.97 11.92 49.81
N VAL A 61 -10.93 12.53 50.40
CA VAL A 61 -9.73 12.92 49.66
C VAL A 61 -9.06 11.70 49.04
N THR A 62 -8.95 10.60 49.78
CA THR A 62 -8.38 9.34 49.30
C THR A 62 -9.19 8.77 48.13
N ASN A 63 -10.53 8.69 48.26
CA ASN A 63 -11.41 8.21 47.19
C ASN A 63 -11.45 9.15 45.98
N MET A 64 -11.32 10.46 46.18
CA MET A 64 -11.27 11.44 45.10
C MET A 64 -9.96 11.33 44.31
N HIS A 65 -8.83 11.11 44.99
CA HIS A 65 -7.56 10.86 44.32
C HIS A 65 -7.57 9.57 43.51
N SER A 66 -8.09 8.47 44.05
CA SER A 66 -8.21 7.22 43.29
C SER A 66 -9.14 7.38 42.08
N SER A 67 -10.31 8.00 42.27
CA SER A 67 -11.28 8.20 41.18
C SER A 67 -10.77 9.16 40.10
N ALA A 68 -9.98 10.18 40.46
CA ALA A 68 -9.36 11.09 39.50
C ALA A 68 -8.31 10.38 38.64
N ILE A 69 -7.53 9.47 39.24
CA ILE A 69 -6.58 8.62 38.52
C ILE A 69 -7.33 7.67 37.57
N ASP A 70 -8.40 7.03 38.03
CA ASP A 70 -9.23 6.14 37.20
C ASP A 70 -9.86 6.90 36.02
N PHE A 71 -10.38 8.10 36.26
CA PHE A 71 -10.94 8.96 35.21
C PHE A 71 -9.87 9.36 34.18
N LEU A 72 -8.65 9.68 34.63
CA LEU A 72 -7.54 10.03 33.73
C LEU A 72 -7.21 8.84 32.81
N PHE A 73 -7.07 7.63 33.36
CA PHE A 73 -6.81 6.43 32.58
C PHE A 73 -7.96 6.12 31.61
N PHE A 74 -9.21 6.23 32.07
CA PHE A 74 -10.38 6.05 31.23
C PHE A 74 -10.43 7.06 30.08
N SER A 75 -10.12 8.33 30.36
CA SER A 75 -10.09 9.41 29.37
C SER A 75 -9.01 9.20 28.31
N ILE A 76 -7.80 8.79 28.74
CA ILE A 76 -6.71 8.44 27.81
C ILE A 76 -7.13 7.24 26.95
N GLY A 77 -7.74 6.22 27.57
CA GLY A 77 -8.26 5.05 26.87
C GLY A 77 -9.31 5.41 25.82
N LEU A 78 -10.32 6.20 26.19
CA LEU A 78 -11.34 6.70 25.27
C LEU A 78 -10.73 7.53 24.15
N TYR A 79 -9.80 8.43 24.45
CA TYR A 79 -9.13 9.25 23.45
C TYR A 79 -8.40 8.41 22.40
N VAL A 80 -7.67 7.38 22.83
CA VAL A 80 -7.00 6.43 21.93
C VAL A 80 -8.02 5.67 21.07
N VAL A 81 -9.11 5.19 21.66
CA VAL A 81 -10.20 4.51 20.94
C VAL A 81 -10.81 5.43 19.88
N MET A 82 -11.05 6.71 20.22
CA MET A 82 -11.61 7.69 19.29
C MET A 82 -10.69 7.98 18.11
N ILE A 83 -9.37 8.15 18.35
CA ILE A 83 -8.40 8.34 17.25
C ILE A 83 -8.39 7.11 16.34
N LYS A 84 -8.40 5.91 16.92
CA LYS A 84 -8.43 4.67 16.15
C LYS A 84 -9.71 4.58 15.33
N HIS A 85 -10.85 4.91 15.93
CA HIS A 85 -12.15 4.94 15.24
C HIS A 85 -12.13 5.90 14.05
N GLU A 86 -11.68 7.15 14.23
CA GLU A 86 -11.61 8.13 13.15
C GLU A 86 -10.70 7.68 12.00
N LYS A 87 -9.55 7.08 12.33
CA LYS A 87 -8.67 6.50 11.31
C LYS A 87 -9.39 5.42 10.52
N GLN A 88 -10.14 4.54 11.19
CA GLN A 88 -10.90 3.48 10.52
C GLN A 88 -12.04 4.05 9.67
N GLU A 89 -12.75 5.09 10.12
CA GLU A 89 -13.77 5.76 9.31
C GLU A 89 -13.19 6.40 8.05
N LYS A 90 -12.04 7.08 8.15
CA LYS A 90 -11.35 7.62 6.97
C LYS A 90 -10.95 6.52 5.99
N ILE A 91 -10.38 5.42 6.50
CA ILE A 91 -10.02 4.25 5.66
C ILE A 91 -11.27 3.69 4.97
N LYS A 92 -12.35 3.48 5.73
CA LYS A 92 -13.62 2.97 5.22
C LYS A 92 -14.16 3.88 4.11
N LYS A 93 -14.25 5.19 4.37
CA LYS A 93 -14.69 6.20 3.41
C LYS A 93 -13.86 6.19 2.12
N TYR A 94 -12.54 6.13 2.22
CA TYR A 94 -11.69 6.12 1.01
C TYR A 94 -11.80 4.82 0.22
N LYS A 95 -12.06 3.69 0.88
CA LYS A 95 -12.35 2.41 0.21
C LYS A 95 -13.72 2.44 -0.47
N GLU A 96 -14.75 2.94 0.20
CA GLU A 96 -16.08 3.13 -0.36
C GLU A 96 -16.03 4.03 -1.60
N ASN A 97 -15.31 5.17 -1.53
CA ASN A 97 -15.14 6.04 -2.70
C ASN A 97 -14.47 5.34 -3.90
N ILE A 98 -13.58 4.37 -3.68
CA ILE A 98 -12.98 3.58 -4.77
C ILE A 98 -14.03 2.62 -5.35
N ASP A 99 -14.78 1.97 -4.46
CA ASP A 99 -15.85 1.04 -4.83
C ASP A 99 -16.97 1.71 -5.61
N ASP A 100 -17.35 2.94 -5.23
CA ASP A 100 -18.35 3.77 -5.92
C ASP A 100 -17.97 4.09 -7.38
N THR A 101 -16.67 4.06 -7.69
CA THR A 101 -16.17 4.26 -9.06
C THR A 101 -15.84 2.96 -9.79
N ARG A 102 -16.12 1.81 -9.18
CA ARG A 102 -15.91 0.51 -9.82
C ARG A 102 -16.79 0.42 -11.06
N PHE A 103 -16.22 -0.11 -12.16
CA PHE A 103 -16.84 -0.11 -13.49
C PHE A 103 -17.08 1.28 -14.12
N LEU A 104 -16.77 2.38 -13.42
CA LEU A 104 -16.86 3.72 -13.98
C LEU A 104 -15.52 4.07 -14.65
N PHE A 105 -15.46 3.93 -15.97
CA PHE A 105 -14.22 4.12 -16.75
C PHE A 105 -14.04 5.53 -17.28
N SER A 106 -14.33 6.53 -16.45
CA SER A 106 -14.09 7.94 -16.77
C SER A 106 -12.72 8.41 -16.29
N GLU A 107 -12.20 9.48 -16.90
CA GLU A 107 -10.96 10.12 -16.44
C GLU A 107 -11.13 10.70 -15.02
N GLU A 108 -12.33 11.23 -14.70
CA GLU A 108 -12.65 11.69 -13.35
C GLU A 108 -12.57 10.56 -12.31
N ALA A 109 -13.10 9.37 -12.63
CA ALA A 109 -13.00 8.20 -11.78
C ALA A 109 -11.53 7.80 -11.56
N ALA A 110 -10.70 7.86 -12.61
CA ALA A 110 -9.27 7.58 -12.50
C ALA A 110 -8.55 8.53 -11.52
N PHE A 111 -8.84 9.83 -11.61
CA PHE A 111 -8.28 10.82 -10.68
C PHE A 111 -8.82 10.65 -9.25
N LYS A 112 -10.11 10.36 -9.08
CA LYS A 112 -10.71 10.06 -7.77
C LYS A 112 -10.06 8.84 -7.13
N ASN A 113 -9.89 7.75 -7.88
CA ASN A 113 -9.22 6.54 -7.44
C ASN A 113 -7.79 6.82 -7.02
N TYR A 114 -7.01 7.49 -7.86
CA TYR A 114 -5.64 7.88 -7.54
C TYR A 114 -5.56 8.70 -6.24
N ALA A 115 -6.46 9.68 -6.06
CA ALA A 115 -6.48 10.52 -4.86
C ALA A 115 -6.82 9.71 -3.60
N ASN A 116 -7.77 8.78 -3.66
CA ASN A 116 -8.13 7.91 -2.54
C ASN A 116 -7.00 6.91 -2.22
N ILE A 117 -6.35 6.34 -3.22
CA ILE A 117 -5.17 5.47 -3.05
C ILE A 117 -4.07 6.19 -2.28
N ARG A 118 -3.75 7.43 -2.67
CA ARG A 118 -2.72 8.21 -1.99
C ARG A 118 -3.08 8.47 -0.52
N ARG A 119 -4.33 8.86 -0.23
CA ARG A 119 -4.80 9.07 1.15
C ARG A 119 -4.76 7.78 1.98
N LEU A 120 -5.09 6.64 1.37
CA LEU A 120 -4.96 5.33 2.01
C LEU A 120 -3.49 5.01 2.34
N GLN A 121 -2.56 5.30 1.44
CA GLN A 121 -1.13 5.11 1.71
C GLN A 121 -0.59 6.04 2.80
N GLU A 122 -1.06 7.29 2.87
CA GLU A 122 -0.74 8.21 3.97
C GLU A 122 -1.23 7.66 5.33
N LEU A 123 -2.29 6.85 5.34
CA LEU A 123 -2.77 6.14 6.53
C LEU A 123 -2.07 4.79 6.78
N GLY A 124 -1.12 4.40 5.92
CA GLY A 124 -0.36 3.15 6.00
C GLY A 124 -1.06 1.95 5.37
N ILE A 125 -2.12 2.16 4.59
CA ILE A 125 -2.87 1.11 3.90
C ILE A 125 -2.28 0.88 2.51
N LYS A 126 -1.75 -0.34 2.30
CA LYS A 126 -1.11 -0.77 1.04
C LYS A 126 -1.98 -1.71 0.23
N SER A 127 -2.78 -2.53 0.94
CA SER A 127 -3.73 -3.46 0.33
C SER A 127 -5.02 -2.71 0.00
N ILE A 128 -5.23 -2.51 -1.29
CA ILE A 128 -6.35 -1.78 -1.86
C ILE A 128 -7.00 -2.67 -2.92
N ASP A 129 -8.33 -2.73 -2.95
CA ASP A 129 -9.05 -3.38 -4.03
C ASP A 129 -9.35 -2.35 -5.13
N LEU A 130 -8.72 -2.55 -6.27
CA LEU A 130 -8.84 -1.79 -7.51
C LEU A 130 -9.42 -2.67 -8.64
N SER A 131 -9.98 -3.83 -8.31
CA SER A 131 -10.49 -4.76 -9.31
C SER A 131 -11.57 -4.09 -10.15
N LYS A 132 -11.43 -4.07 -11.47
CA LYS A 132 -12.40 -3.40 -12.37
C LYS A 132 -12.56 -1.88 -12.11
N CYS A 133 -11.61 -1.25 -11.42
CA CYS A 133 -11.49 0.20 -11.33
C CYS A 133 -10.55 0.72 -12.44
N THR A 134 -10.60 2.03 -12.69
CA THR A 134 -9.67 2.69 -13.63
C THR A 134 -8.65 3.55 -12.90
N LEU A 135 -7.43 3.55 -13.41
CA LEU A 135 -6.37 4.53 -13.16
C LEU A 135 -5.79 5.04 -14.49
N ALA A 136 -6.50 4.85 -15.60
CA ALA A 136 -6.00 5.15 -16.93
C ALA A 136 -5.53 6.60 -17.04
N LYS A 137 -4.42 6.82 -17.76
CA LYS A 137 -3.77 8.14 -17.99
C LYS A 137 -3.26 8.87 -16.74
N THR A 138 -3.43 8.33 -15.54
CA THR A 138 -2.89 8.93 -14.31
C THR A 138 -1.38 8.71 -14.21
N LYS A 139 -0.68 9.50 -13.37
CA LYS A 139 0.78 9.41 -13.19
C LYS A 139 1.21 9.11 -11.75
N PRO A 140 0.72 8.01 -11.13
CA PRO A 140 1.08 7.62 -9.78
C PRO A 140 2.53 7.12 -9.68
N LYS A 141 3.46 7.97 -9.23
CA LYS A 141 4.83 7.55 -8.93
C LYS A 141 4.96 7.10 -7.48
N ASN A 142 5.86 6.14 -7.22
CA ASN A 142 6.23 5.70 -5.87
C ASN A 142 5.06 5.14 -5.03
N LEU A 143 4.10 4.46 -5.64
CA LEU A 143 3.04 3.79 -4.88
C LEU A 143 3.52 2.45 -4.32
N ASP A 144 3.10 2.12 -3.10
CA ASP A 144 3.15 0.76 -2.56
C ASP A 144 1.75 0.12 -2.62
N LEU A 145 1.52 -0.72 -3.63
CA LEU A 145 0.28 -1.47 -3.84
C LEU A 145 0.44 -2.95 -3.47
N SER A 146 1.30 -3.22 -2.48
CA SER A 146 1.50 -4.59 -1.97
C SER A 146 0.18 -5.17 -1.42
N LYS A 147 -0.09 -6.43 -1.78
CA LYS A 147 -1.29 -7.21 -1.43
C LYS A 147 -2.58 -6.61 -1.96
N SER A 148 -2.50 -5.80 -3.01
CA SER A 148 -3.68 -5.20 -3.67
C SER A 148 -4.30 -6.14 -4.69
N MET A 149 -5.59 -5.95 -4.95
CA MET A 149 -6.30 -6.64 -6.03
C MET A 149 -6.51 -5.65 -7.16
N ALA A 150 -6.08 -5.99 -8.37
CA ALA A 150 -6.22 -5.17 -9.58
C ALA A 150 -6.81 -6.02 -10.72
N MET A 151 -7.66 -7.00 -10.38
CA MET A 151 -8.22 -7.94 -11.34
C MET A 151 -9.13 -7.20 -12.32
N GLY A 152 -8.83 -7.27 -13.62
CA GLY A 152 -9.59 -6.54 -14.65
C GLY A 152 -9.52 -5.01 -14.52
N ALA A 153 -8.56 -4.46 -13.77
CA ALA A 153 -8.38 -3.02 -13.67
C ALA A 153 -7.97 -2.40 -15.02
N LEU A 154 -8.40 -1.16 -15.29
CA LEU A 154 -7.97 -0.39 -16.46
C LEU A 154 -6.87 0.58 -16.07
N LEU A 155 -5.65 0.25 -16.46
CA LEU A 155 -4.39 0.91 -16.13
C LEU A 155 -3.67 1.43 -17.39
N ASP A 156 -4.41 1.56 -18.50
CA ASP A 156 -3.84 1.97 -19.78
C ASP A 156 -3.25 3.39 -19.67
N LEU A 157 -2.06 3.58 -20.23
CA LEU A 157 -1.30 4.84 -20.19
C LEU A 157 -0.95 5.33 -18.77
N THR A 158 -1.13 4.51 -17.73
CA THR A 158 -0.78 4.88 -16.36
C THR A 158 0.73 4.84 -16.14
N ASN A 159 1.28 5.79 -15.38
CA ASN A 159 2.70 5.78 -15.00
C ASN A 159 2.87 5.36 -13.54
N PHE A 160 3.29 4.11 -13.33
CA PHE A 160 3.65 3.47 -12.06
C PHE A 160 5.16 3.47 -11.78
N SER A 161 5.95 4.35 -12.40
CA SER A 161 7.42 4.32 -12.22
C SER A 161 7.81 4.38 -10.74
N ALA A 162 8.80 3.57 -10.37
CA ALA A 162 9.31 3.41 -9.00
C ALA A 162 8.27 2.95 -7.96
N SER A 163 7.13 2.40 -8.41
CA SER A 163 6.16 1.76 -7.52
C SER A 163 6.58 0.34 -7.13
N LYS A 164 5.98 -0.15 -6.04
CA LYS A 164 6.21 -1.46 -5.45
C LYS A 164 4.94 -2.31 -5.50
N PHE A 165 5.09 -3.52 -6.00
CA PHE A 165 4.03 -4.52 -6.12
C PHE A 165 4.52 -5.82 -5.50
N ILE A 166 3.98 -6.20 -4.35
CA ILE A 166 4.26 -7.49 -3.71
C ILE A 166 2.95 -8.20 -3.51
N GLU A 167 2.80 -9.45 -3.95
CA GLU A 167 1.55 -10.22 -3.78
C GLU A 167 0.34 -9.49 -4.41
N THR A 168 0.56 -8.70 -5.48
CA THR A 168 -0.50 -7.97 -6.18
C THR A 168 -1.10 -8.83 -7.29
N ASN A 169 -2.42 -8.83 -7.40
CA ASN A 169 -3.13 -9.61 -8.43
C ASN A 169 -3.57 -8.72 -9.60
N PHE A 170 -2.89 -8.80 -10.73
CA PHE A 170 -3.20 -8.10 -11.98
C PHE A 170 -3.94 -8.98 -13.00
N ARG A 171 -4.55 -10.09 -12.57
CA ARG A 171 -5.19 -11.02 -13.50
C ARG A 171 -6.21 -10.33 -14.39
N GLY A 172 -6.01 -10.42 -15.71
CA GLY A 172 -6.90 -9.84 -16.72
C GLY A 172 -6.92 -8.31 -16.76
N ALA A 173 -6.02 -7.62 -16.05
CA ALA A 173 -5.94 -6.16 -16.11
C ALA A 173 -5.50 -5.69 -17.52
N SER A 174 -5.93 -4.48 -17.89
CA SER A 174 -5.41 -3.78 -19.06
C SER A 174 -4.41 -2.73 -18.62
N ALA A 175 -3.20 -2.77 -19.12
CA ALA A 175 -2.11 -1.85 -18.82
C ALA A 175 -1.34 -1.50 -20.11
N ASN A 176 -2.07 -1.36 -21.23
CA ASN A 176 -1.50 -1.03 -22.52
C ASN A 176 -0.86 0.36 -22.46
N SER A 177 0.34 0.48 -23.03
CA SER A 177 1.14 1.70 -23.02
C SER A 177 1.44 2.25 -21.61
N ALA A 178 1.25 1.45 -20.56
CA ALA A 178 1.56 1.85 -19.19
C ALA A 178 3.08 1.83 -18.94
N THR A 179 3.53 2.59 -17.94
CA THR A 179 4.96 2.69 -17.58
C THR A 179 5.20 2.16 -16.17
N PHE A 180 5.92 1.05 -16.07
CA PHE A 180 6.40 0.37 -14.88
C PHE A 180 7.94 0.40 -14.83
N ASN A 181 8.55 1.55 -15.07
CA ASN A 181 10.01 1.66 -15.03
C ASN A 181 10.53 1.65 -13.58
N LYS A 182 11.64 0.95 -13.34
CA LYS A 182 12.29 0.85 -12.04
C LYS A 182 11.36 0.34 -10.93
N VAL A 183 10.44 -0.56 -11.27
CA VAL A 183 9.52 -1.15 -10.29
C VAL A 183 10.12 -2.40 -9.66
N HIS A 184 9.62 -2.73 -8.48
CA HIS A 184 9.86 -4.01 -7.82
C HIS A 184 8.56 -4.80 -7.80
N ILE A 185 8.56 -5.95 -8.47
CA ILE A 185 7.42 -6.87 -8.55
C ILE A 185 7.84 -8.20 -7.95
N HIS A 186 7.17 -8.63 -6.89
CA HIS A 186 7.47 -9.90 -6.23
C HIS A 186 6.20 -10.69 -5.95
N ASN A 187 6.18 -11.97 -6.34
CA ASN A 187 5.06 -12.89 -6.08
C ASN A 187 3.71 -12.35 -6.62
N CYS A 188 3.71 -11.77 -7.82
CA CYS A 188 2.52 -11.16 -8.42
C CYS A 188 1.90 -12.06 -9.50
N CYS A 189 0.57 -12.01 -9.59
CA CYS A 189 -0.18 -12.71 -10.65
C CYS A 189 -0.44 -11.74 -11.80
N MET A 190 0.17 -11.97 -12.97
CA MET A 190 0.00 -11.18 -14.19
C MET A 190 -0.62 -11.99 -15.34
N ARG A 191 -1.38 -13.03 -14.97
CA ARG A 191 -2.06 -13.90 -15.93
C ARG A 191 -3.07 -13.12 -16.76
N TYR A 192 -3.09 -13.31 -18.07
CA TYR A 192 -3.96 -12.59 -19.01
C TYR A 192 -3.83 -11.06 -18.96
N LEU A 193 -2.71 -10.54 -18.44
CA LEU A 193 -2.43 -9.10 -18.44
C LEU A 193 -2.29 -8.60 -19.87
N LYS A 194 -2.92 -7.47 -20.20
CA LYS A 194 -2.67 -6.75 -21.45
C LYS A 194 -1.63 -5.66 -21.19
N PHE A 195 -0.48 -5.74 -21.84
CA PHE A 195 0.64 -4.83 -21.65
C PHE A 195 1.27 -4.41 -22.99
N LYS A 196 0.45 -4.30 -24.03
CA LYS A 196 0.91 -3.93 -25.37
C LYS A 196 1.54 -2.55 -25.36
N ASN A 197 2.69 -2.38 -26.00
CA ASN A 197 3.47 -1.13 -26.01
C ASN A 197 3.87 -0.61 -24.60
N GLY A 198 3.74 -1.45 -23.57
CA GLY A 198 4.08 -1.10 -22.20
C GLY A 198 5.59 -0.94 -22.02
N ARG A 199 5.99 -0.17 -21.01
CA ARG A 199 7.41 0.00 -20.64
C ARG A 199 7.64 -0.49 -19.23
N MET A 200 8.53 -1.45 -19.07
CA MET A 200 8.96 -1.95 -17.77
C MET A 200 10.47 -2.12 -17.82
N MET A 201 11.18 -0.99 -17.90
CA MET A 201 12.63 -0.92 -18.06
C MET A 201 13.33 -0.81 -16.70
N ALA A 202 14.51 -1.43 -16.60
CA ALA A 202 15.35 -1.41 -15.39
C ALA A 202 14.59 -1.84 -14.12
N SER A 203 13.67 -2.79 -14.28
CA SER A 203 12.81 -3.30 -13.20
C SER A 203 13.31 -4.64 -12.68
N ALA A 204 12.87 -5.02 -11.48
CA ALA A 204 13.15 -6.32 -10.90
C ALA A 204 11.84 -7.08 -10.68
N LEU A 205 11.73 -8.26 -11.29
CA LEU A 205 10.60 -9.15 -11.20
C LEU A 205 11.06 -10.50 -10.65
N GLU A 206 10.38 -10.95 -9.60
CA GLU A 206 10.65 -12.21 -8.94
C GLU A 206 9.34 -12.96 -8.68
N ASP A 207 9.29 -14.24 -9.02
CA ASP A 207 8.12 -15.11 -8.82
C ASP A 207 6.83 -14.54 -9.46
N VAL A 208 6.90 -14.19 -10.74
CA VAL A 208 5.78 -13.57 -11.48
C VAL A 208 5.23 -14.52 -12.54
N ASP A 209 3.90 -14.68 -12.56
CA ASP A 209 3.20 -15.52 -13.54
C ASP A 209 2.61 -14.66 -14.68
N PHE A 210 3.18 -14.76 -15.89
CA PHE A 210 2.70 -14.11 -17.12
C PHE A 210 1.87 -15.05 -18.00
N PHE A 211 1.23 -16.09 -17.45
CA PHE A 211 0.44 -17.04 -18.25
C PHE A 211 -0.57 -16.33 -19.15
N LYS A 212 -0.45 -16.55 -20.47
CA LYS A 212 -1.29 -15.91 -21.51
C LYS A 212 -1.30 -14.37 -21.46
N ALA A 213 -0.25 -13.73 -20.96
CA ALA A 213 -0.12 -12.28 -21.02
C ALA A 213 0.15 -11.80 -22.47
N GLU A 214 -0.45 -10.67 -22.83
CA GLU A 214 -0.26 -9.97 -24.10
C GLU A 214 0.83 -8.90 -23.89
N LEU A 215 2.08 -9.20 -24.24
CA LEU A 215 3.24 -8.34 -24.02
C LEU A 215 3.78 -7.73 -25.33
N GLU A 216 2.97 -7.67 -26.39
CA GLU A 216 3.44 -7.25 -27.71
C GLU A 216 4.01 -5.82 -27.69
N ASP A 217 5.15 -5.65 -28.37
CA ASP A 217 5.90 -4.39 -28.44
C ASP A 217 6.29 -3.81 -27.06
N ALA A 218 6.24 -4.60 -26.00
CA ALA A 218 6.64 -4.16 -24.67
C ALA A 218 8.17 -3.98 -24.58
N ASN A 219 8.58 -3.02 -23.75
CA ASN A 219 9.98 -2.71 -23.52
C ASN A 219 10.43 -3.17 -22.13
N PHE A 220 11.23 -4.23 -22.11
CA PHE A 220 11.86 -4.84 -20.93
C PHE A 220 13.37 -4.58 -20.87
N HIS A 221 13.84 -3.49 -21.47
CA HIS A 221 15.26 -3.15 -21.48
C HIS A 221 15.86 -3.14 -20.07
N ALA A 222 16.97 -3.86 -19.89
CA ALA A 222 17.70 -3.99 -18.64
C ALA A 222 16.86 -4.52 -17.45
N THR A 223 15.79 -5.26 -17.72
CA THR A 223 14.92 -5.83 -16.69
C THR A 223 15.42 -7.19 -16.23
N ARG A 224 15.38 -7.42 -14.92
CA ARG A 224 15.76 -8.70 -14.31
C ARG A 224 14.50 -9.49 -14.01
N PHE A 225 14.43 -10.69 -14.57
CA PHE A 225 13.42 -11.68 -14.24
C PHE A 225 14.09 -12.80 -13.43
N LYS A 226 13.40 -13.28 -12.41
CA LYS A 226 13.84 -14.42 -11.60
C LYS A 226 12.61 -15.25 -11.28
N ASN A 227 12.65 -16.54 -11.59
CA ASN A 227 11.51 -17.45 -11.38
C ASN A 227 10.20 -16.97 -12.02
N CYS A 228 10.26 -16.30 -13.17
CA CYS A 228 9.07 -15.84 -13.88
C CYS A 228 8.62 -16.90 -14.90
N SER A 229 7.31 -17.16 -15.00
CA SER A 229 6.75 -18.03 -16.05
C SER A 229 6.20 -17.20 -17.20
N PHE A 230 6.56 -17.56 -18.43
CA PHE A 230 6.07 -16.95 -19.67
C PHE A 230 5.16 -17.87 -20.49
N LYS A 231 4.55 -18.86 -19.84
CA LYS A 231 3.74 -19.89 -20.51
C LYS A 231 2.62 -19.27 -21.35
N ASN A 232 2.67 -19.50 -22.67
CA ASN A 232 1.73 -18.97 -23.65
C ASN A 232 1.64 -17.42 -23.69
N ALA A 233 2.64 -16.70 -23.15
CA ALA A 233 2.70 -15.25 -23.28
C ALA A 233 3.10 -14.85 -24.71
N SER A 234 2.57 -13.74 -25.20
CA SER A 234 2.91 -13.18 -26.51
C SER A 234 4.04 -12.17 -26.37
N LEU A 235 5.22 -12.48 -26.93
CA LEU A 235 6.43 -11.64 -26.85
C LEU A 235 6.77 -10.91 -28.17
N ASN A 236 5.83 -10.91 -29.13
CA ASN A 236 6.05 -10.35 -30.46
C ASN A 236 6.48 -8.88 -30.37
N GLY A 237 7.59 -8.52 -31.02
CA GLY A 237 8.09 -7.15 -31.03
C GLY A 237 8.70 -6.66 -29.71
N CYS A 238 8.79 -7.51 -28.67
CA CYS A 238 9.38 -7.12 -27.39
C CYS A 238 10.83 -6.66 -27.53
N ASN A 239 11.20 -5.60 -26.81
CA ASN A 239 12.59 -5.23 -26.60
C ASN A 239 13.07 -5.80 -25.26
N MET A 240 13.96 -6.79 -25.31
CA MET A 240 14.57 -7.43 -24.15
C MET A 240 16.08 -7.21 -24.08
N GLU A 241 16.57 -6.12 -24.69
CA GLU A 241 17.99 -5.79 -24.63
C GLU A 241 18.49 -5.68 -23.19
N ARG A 242 19.63 -6.32 -22.91
CA ARG A 242 20.24 -6.38 -21.57
C ARG A 242 19.34 -6.98 -20.47
N ALA A 243 18.21 -7.60 -20.83
CA ALA A 243 17.37 -8.28 -19.85
C ALA A 243 18.08 -9.53 -19.31
N ASP A 244 17.79 -9.87 -18.05
CA ASP A 244 18.23 -11.13 -17.45
C ASP A 244 17.03 -12.07 -17.40
N LEU A 245 17.04 -13.08 -18.27
CA LEU A 245 15.98 -14.08 -18.43
C LEU A 245 16.42 -15.46 -17.93
N ARG A 246 17.61 -15.55 -17.31
CA ARG A 246 18.07 -16.78 -16.66
C ARG A 246 17.13 -17.11 -15.52
N GLN A 247 16.80 -18.39 -15.34
CA GLN A 247 15.82 -18.85 -14.34
C GLN A 247 14.36 -18.46 -14.62
N CYS A 248 14.04 -18.02 -15.83
CA CYS A 248 12.65 -17.99 -16.29
C CYS A 248 12.22 -19.39 -16.75
N PHE A 249 10.94 -19.68 -16.60
CA PHE A 249 10.35 -20.97 -17.00
C PHE A 249 9.31 -20.77 -18.10
N ASP A 250 9.01 -21.86 -18.81
CA ASP A 250 8.05 -21.88 -19.92
C ASP A 250 8.34 -20.89 -21.06
N LEU A 251 9.60 -20.43 -21.18
CA LEU A 251 10.07 -19.68 -22.34
C LEU A 251 10.42 -20.65 -23.46
N THR A 252 9.89 -20.41 -24.65
CA THR A 252 10.21 -21.19 -25.85
C THR A 252 11.05 -20.39 -26.84
N VAL A 253 11.73 -21.10 -27.73
CA VAL A 253 12.54 -20.48 -28.78
C VAL A 253 11.65 -19.69 -29.74
N GLU A 254 10.46 -20.20 -30.05
CA GLU A 254 9.45 -19.57 -30.89
C GLU A 254 9.02 -18.21 -30.35
N GLN A 255 8.85 -18.09 -29.02
CA GLN A 255 8.53 -16.80 -28.40
C GLN A 255 9.69 -15.81 -28.45
N LEU A 256 10.93 -16.30 -28.29
CA LEU A 256 12.12 -15.42 -28.28
C LEU A 256 12.47 -14.90 -29.68
N VAL A 257 12.26 -15.69 -30.75
CA VAL A 257 12.57 -15.25 -32.12
C VAL A 257 11.62 -14.18 -32.66
N THR A 258 10.44 -14.01 -32.06
CA THR A 258 9.50 -12.94 -32.42
C THR A 258 9.81 -11.61 -31.72
N CYS A 259 10.73 -11.60 -30.75
CA CYS A 259 11.18 -10.38 -30.10
C CYS A 259 11.86 -9.45 -31.11
N LYS A 260 11.75 -8.14 -30.89
CA LYS A 260 12.42 -7.12 -31.70
C LYS A 260 13.94 -7.12 -31.49
N SER A 261 14.38 -7.32 -30.25
CA SER A 261 15.81 -7.34 -29.91
C SER A 261 16.06 -8.09 -28.60
N LEU A 262 17.10 -8.91 -28.59
CA LEU A 262 17.64 -9.63 -27.43
C LEU A 262 19.11 -9.28 -27.20
N LYS A 263 19.60 -8.14 -27.73
CA LYS A 263 21.03 -7.81 -27.68
C LYS A 263 21.50 -7.72 -26.24
N TYR A 264 22.57 -8.46 -25.92
CA TYR A 264 23.15 -8.54 -24.58
C TYR A 264 22.19 -9.08 -23.50
N ALA A 265 21.06 -9.69 -23.89
CA ALA A 265 20.21 -10.41 -22.95
C ALA A 265 20.96 -11.63 -22.41
N LYS A 266 20.68 -11.99 -21.17
CA LYS A 266 21.21 -13.21 -20.56
C LYS A 266 20.14 -14.28 -20.61
N LEU A 267 20.45 -15.39 -21.28
CA LEU A 267 19.58 -16.54 -21.46
C LEU A 267 20.26 -17.78 -20.90
N ASP A 268 19.50 -18.85 -20.66
CA ASP A 268 20.07 -20.16 -20.39
C ASP A 268 20.76 -20.71 -21.67
N ALA A 269 21.87 -21.42 -21.50
CA ALA A 269 22.77 -21.80 -22.59
C ALA A 269 22.06 -22.54 -23.75
N ASN A 270 21.08 -23.39 -23.42
CA ASN A 270 20.30 -24.14 -24.40
C ASN A 270 19.40 -23.23 -25.24
N LEU A 271 18.69 -22.29 -24.59
CA LEU A 271 17.84 -21.32 -25.28
C LEU A 271 18.67 -20.34 -26.11
N GLU A 272 19.80 -19.86 -25.58
CA GLU A 272 20.69 -18.95 -26.33
C GLU A 272 21.20 -19.61 -27.61
N SER A 273 21.66 -20.86 -27.52
CA SER A 273 22.19 -21.60 -28.67
C SER A 273 21.12 -21.84 -29.73
N ALA A 274 19.90 -22.21 -29.31
CA ALA A 274 18.78 -22.45 -30.21
C ALA A 274 18.30 -21.16 -30.89
N VAL A 275 18.17 -20.05 -30.15
CA VAL A 275 17.81 -18.75 -30.73
C VAL A 275 18.89 -18.29 -31.71
N ARG A 276 20.17 -18.46 -31.37
CA ARG A 276 21.29 -18.08 -32.26
C ARG A 276 21.32 -18.88 -33.55
N ALA A 277 20.89 -20.15 -33.54
CA ALA A 277 20.80 -20.97 -34.74
C ALA A 277 19.73 -20.48 -35.72
N ILE A 278 18.64 -19.90 -35.23
CA ILE A 278 17.51 -19.44 -36.05
C ILE A 278 17.65 -17.96 -36.43
N ARG A 279 17.96 -17.09 -35.46
CA ARG A 279 18.03 -15.63 -35.59
C ARG A 279 19.24 -15.05 -34.83
N PRO A 280 20.46 -15.19 -35.37
CA PRO A 280 21.68 -14.71 -34.72
C PRO A 280 21.74 -13.19 -34.57
N ASP A 281 21.03 -12.45 -35.42
CA ASP A 281 20.92 -10.99 -35.43
C ASP A 281 20.28 -10.43 -34.14
N LEU A 282 19.44 -11.22 -33.45
CA LEU A 282 18.74 -10.80 -32.24
C LEU A 282 19.65 -10.65 -31.02
N LEU A 283 20.67 -11.50 -30.86
CA LEU A 283 21.46 -11.61 -29.63
C LEU A 283 22.68 -10.68 -29.59
N GLY A 284 23.07 -10.12 -30.74
CA GLY A 284 24.30 -9.35 -30.87
C GLY A 284 25.58 -10.21 -30.76
N PRO A 285 26.77 -9.57 -30.80
CA PRO A 285 28.04 -10.28 -30.69
C PRO A 285 28.16 -10.97 -29.32
N LYS A 286 28.79 -12.14 -29.29
CA LYS A 286 29.10 -12.82 -28.03
C LYS A 286 29.87 -11.86 -27.14
N SER A 287 29.42 -11.68 -25.90
CA SER A 287 30.17 -10.95 -24.88
C SER A 287 31.54 -11.60 -24.72
N THR A 288 32.56 -11.04 -25.38
CA THR A 288 33.94 -11.39 -25.09
C THR A 288 34.19 -10.92 -23.66
N THR A 289 34.25 -11.87 -22.73
CA THR A 289 34.78 -11.60 -21.40
C THR A 289 36.12 -10.92 -21.59
N LYS A 290 36.23 -9.64 -21.20
CA LYS A 290 37.53 -8.98 -21.08
C LYS A 290 38.43 -9.89 -20.25
N PRO A 291 39.67 -10.21 -20.68
CA PRO A 291 40.59 -10.91 -19.82
C PRO A 291 40.73 -10.08 -18.54
N THR A 292 40.49 -10.72 -17.39
CA THR A 292 40.89 -10.19 -16.09
C THR A 292 42.36 -9.82 -16.22
N LYS A 293 42.68 -8.53 -16.08
CA LYS A 293 44.07 -8.08 -16.00
C LYS A 293 44.75 -8.87 -14.85
N PRO A 294 46.02 -9.28 -15.06
CA PRO A 294 46.77 -10.03 -14.06
C PRO A 294 46.89 -9.26 -12.73
#